data_AF-A0A3L6T1T5-F1
#
_entry.id   AF-A0A3L6T1T5-F1
#
_cell.length_a   1.000
_cell.length_b   1.000
_cell.length_c   1.000
_cell.angle_alpha   90.00
_cell.angle_beta   90.00
_cell.angle_gamma   90.00
#
_symmetry.space_group_name_H-M   'P 1'
#
loop_
_entity.id
_entity.type
_entity.pdbx_description
1 polymer ?
#
loop_
_entity_poly.entity_id
_entity_poly.type
_entity_poly.pdbx_seq_one_letter_code
_entity_poly.pdbx_strand_id
1 'polypeptide(L)'
;MADDDLPQALVQRGLRKELMPQHVALVMDGSRRWAEARSLTTAKGHEAGGRALEKILELSAAWGIRTIRVFAFSQENSITTRGKAFL
;
A
#
# COMPACT_ATOMS: atom_id res chain seq x y z
N MET A 1 16.22 15.26 -2.81
CA MET A 1 17.42 14.39 -2.76
C MET A 1 16.95 13.05 -2.18
N ALA A 2 16.55 12.03 -2.93
CA ALA A 2 16.42 11.87 -4.39
C ALA A 2 15.34 10.78 -4.63
N ASP A 3 14.23 11.14 -5.29
CA ASP A 3 13.23 10.15 -5.76
C ASP A 3 13.67 9.49 -7.08
N ASP A 4 14.57 10.15 -7.83
CA ASP A 4 15.12 9.65 -9.11
C ASP A 4 16.06 8.44 -8.97
N ASP A 5 16.50 8.07 -7.76
CA ASP A 5 17.43 6.95 -7.53
C ASP A 5 16.72 5.59 -7.30
N LEU A 6 15.40 5.61 -7.04
CA LEU A 6 14.61 4.40 -6.80
C LEU A 6 14.64 3.41 -7.99
N PRO A 7 14.56 3.85 -9.26
CA PRO A 7 14.68 2.96 -10.41
C PRO A 7 16.07 2.32 -10.50
N GLN A 8 17.15 3.09 -10.35
CA GLN A 8 18.53 2.57 -10.39
C GLN A 8 18.78 1.52 -9.31
N ALA A 9 18.41 1.82 -8.06
CA ALA A 9 18.67 0.93 -6.92
C ALA A 9 17.97 -0.43 -7.03
N LEU A 10 16.83 -0.48 -7.74
CA LEU A 10 16.05 -1.70 -7.93
C LEU A 10 16.42 -2.43 -9.23
N VAL A 11 16.89 -1.74 -10.27
CA VAL A 11 17.58 -2.37 -11.41
C VAL A 11 18.82 -3.13 -10.93
N GLN A 12 19.54 -2.60 -9.94
CA GLN A 12 20.64 -3.32 -9.28
C GLN A 12 20.19 -4.60 -8.56
N ARG A 13 18.90 -4.73 -8.22
CA ARG A 13 18.32 -5.96 -7.65
C ARG A 13 17.86 -6.96 -8.72
N GLY A 14 18.17 -6.74 -10.00
CA GLY A 14 17.85 -7.64 -11.10
C GLY A 14 16.40 -7.59 -11.58
N LEU A 15 15.63 -6.60 -11.14
CA LEU A 15 14.27 -6.40 -11.61
C LEU A 15 14.30 -5.70 -12.99
N ARG A 16 13.70 -6.34 -13.99
CA ARG A 16 13.63 -5.82 -15.37
C ARG A 16 12.25 -5.25 -15.65
N LYS A 17 12.21 -4.00 -16.15
CA LYS A 17 10.96 -3.28 -16.42
C LYS A 17 10.09 -4.02 -17.46
N GLU A 18 10.72 -4.65 -18.45
CA GLU A 18 10.05 -5.37 -19.54
C GLU A 18 9.33 -6.63 -19.07
N LEU A 19 9.70 -7.14 -17.89
CA LEU A 19 9.11 -8.33 -17.28
C LEU A 19 8.09 -8.02 -16.18
N MET A 20 7.78 -6.75 -15.96
CA MET A 20 6.83 -6.37 -14.92
C MET A 20 5.41 -6.81 -15.27
N PRO A 21 4.62 -7.22 -14.26
CA PRO A 21 3.21 -7.53 -14.47
C PRO A 21 2.46 -6.27 -14.89
N GLN A 22 1.51 -6.43 -15.80
CA GLN A 22 0.68 -5.32 -16.25
C GLN A 22 -0.45 -5.02 -15.26
N HIS A 23 -0.84 -6.02 -14.45
CA HIS A 23 -1.93 -5.93 -13.49
C HIS A 23 -1.55 -6.66 -12.20
N VAL A 24 -1.68 -5.96 -11.06
CA VAL A 24 -1.42 -6.50 -9.72
C VAL A 24 -2.65 -6.31 -8.85
N ALA A 25 -3.01 -7.34 -8.08
CA ALA A 25 -4.02 -7.24 -7.03
C ALA A 25 -3.32 -7.19 -5.66
N LEU A 26 -3.72 -6.23 -4.82
CA LEU A 26 -3.20 -6.01 -3.48
C LEU A 26 -4.31 -6.22 -2.45
N VAL A 27 -4.05 -7.07 -1.46
CA VAL A 27 -4.89 -7.21 -0.27
C VAL A 27 -4.19 -6.50 0.88
N MET A 28 -4.77 -5.42 1.37
CA MET A 28 -4.19 -4.64 2.47
C MET A 28 -4.72 -5.17 3.81
N ASP A 29 -3.99 -6.09 4.42
CA ASP A 29 -4.30 -6.64 5.75
C ASP A 29 -3.28 -6.16 6.79
N GLY A 30 -3.68 -6.21 8.07
CA GLY A 30 -2.77 -6.06 9.20
C GLY A 30 -2.64 -4.65 9.76
N SER A 31 -3.39 -3.66 9.28
CA SER A 31 -3.37 -2.28 9.81
C SER A 31 -3.66 -2.22 11.32
N ARG A 32 -4.66 -2.98 11.79
CA ARG A 32 -4.98 -3.13 13.22
C ARG A 32 -3.85 -3.78 14.01
N ARG A 33 -3.35 -4.95 13.55
CA ARG A 33 -2.25 -5.66 14.22
C ARG A 33 -0.98 -4.81 14.29
N TRP A 34 -0.70 -4.03 13.24
CA TRP A 34 0.43 -3.11 13.18
C TRP A 34 0.31 -1.99 14.22
N ALA A 35 -0.90 -1.45 14.43
CA ALA A 35 -1.18 -0.44 15.44
C ALA A 35 -1.10 -1.01 16.86
N GLU A 36 -1.69 -2.18 17.10
CA GLU A 36 -1.65 -2.89 18.39
C GLU A 36 -0.22 -3.19 18.82
N ALA A 37 0.60 -3.73 17.92
CA ALA A 37 2.02 -4.01 18.18
C ALA A 37 2.83 -2.76 18.54
N ARG A 38 2.30 -1.56 18.29
CA ARG A 38 2.93 -0.26 18.57
C ARG A 38 2.20 0.54 19.65
N SER A 39 1.19 -0.05 20.30
CA SER A 39 0.32 0.65 21.25
C SER A 39 -0.30 1.93 20.67
N LEU A 40 -0.65 1.90 19.38
CA LEU A 40 -1.27 3.00 18.64
C LEU A 40 -2.77 2.76 18.42
N THR A 41 -3.50 3.82 18.09
CA THR A 41 -4.93 3.72 17.76
C THR A 41 -5.16 3.04 16.41
N THR A 42 -6.33 2.41 16.23
CA THR A 42 -6.75 1.82 14.95
C THR A 42 -6.69 2.83 13.79
N ALA A 43 -7.06 4.10 14.06
CA ALA A 43 -6.96 5.17 13.07
C ALA A 43 -5.52 5.37 12.57
N LYS A 44 -4.52 5.32 13.46
CA LYS A 44 -3.10 5.38 13.09
C LYS A 44 -2.66 4.16 12.28
N GLY A 45 -3.26 2.99 12.53
CA GLY A 45 -3.09 1.79 11.70
C GLY A 45 -3.61 1.99 10.27
N HIS A 46 -4.80 2.56 10.11
CA HIS A 46 -5.34 2.88 8.78
C HIS A 46 -4.50 3.93 8.06
N GLU A 47 -4.06 4.98 8.75
CA GLU A 47 -3.17 6.01 8.21
C GLU A 47 -1.84 5.41 7.73
N ALA A 48 -1.27 4.47 8.48
CA ALA A 48 -0.07 3.74 8.09
C ALA A 48 -0.30 2.85 6.86
N GLY A 49 -1.47 2.20 6.77
CA GLY A 49 -1.88 1.45 5.58
C GLY A 49 -2.00 2.34 4.34
N GLY A 50 -2.56 3.54 4.49
CA GLY A 50 -2.66 4.54 3.41
C GLY A 50 -1.29 4.95 2.87
N ARG A 51 -0.34 5.29 3.76
CA ARG A 51 1.05 5.60 3.36
C ARG A 51 1.74 4.44 2.66
N ALA A 52 1.49 3.21 3.10
CA ALA A 52 2.05 2.03 2.44
C ALA A 52 1.50 1.88 1.02
N LEU A 53 0.20 2.15 0.82
CA LEU A 53 -0.42 2.12 -0.50
C LEU A 53 0.15 3.21 -1.42
N GLU A 54 0.31 4.44 -0.94
CA GLU A 54 0.94 5.54 -1.72
C GLU A 54 2.30 5.11 -2.26
N LYS A 55 3.16 4.56 -1.39
CA LYS A 55 4.48 4.07 -1.79
C LYS A 55 4.42 2.94 -2.82
N ILE A 56 3.44 2.03 -2.71
CA ILE A 56 3.25 0.96 -3.69
C ILE A 56 2.81 1.53 -5.03
N LEU A 57 1.96 2.55 -5.05
CA LEU A 57 1.49 3.22 -6.27
C LEU A 57 2.64 3.95 -6.98
N GLU A 58 3.47 4.69 -6.23
CA GLU A 58 4.67 5.36 -6.76
C GLU A 58 5.63 4.36 -7.41
N LEU A 59 5.93 3.26 -6.71
CA LEU A 59 6.76 2.19 -7.25
C LEU A 59 6.11 1.58 -8.49
N SER A 60 4.83 1.24 -8.44
CA SER A 60 4.15 0.63 -9.58
C SER A 60 4.17 1.53 -10.82
N ALA A 61 4.00 2.83 -10.65
CA ALA A 61 4.12 3.82 -11.72
C ALA A 61 5.54 3.86 -12.31
N ALA A 62 6.56 3.95 -11.46
CA ALA A 62 7.96 3.94 -11.91
C ALA A 62 8.32 2.67 -12.71
N TRP A 63 7.72 1.54 -12.33
CA TRP A 63 7.94 0.22 -12.90
C TRP A 63 7.07 -0.09 -14.12
N GLY A 64 6.15 0.81 -14.49
CA GLY A 64 5.25 0.61 -15.63
C GLY A 64 4.15 -0.44 -15.38
N ILE A 65 3.86 -0.77 -14.13
CA ILE A 65 2.70 -1.57 -13.75
C ILE A 65 1.46 -0.69 -14.00
N ARG A 66 0.66 -1.07 -15.00
CA ARG A 66 -0.41 -0.20 -15.51
C ARG A 66 -1.69 -0.25 -14.69
N THR A 67 -1.92 -1.34 -13.96
CA THR A 67 -3.17 -1.54 -13.22
C THR A 67 -2.88 -2.12 -11.85
N ILE A 68 -3.42 -1.47 -10.82
CA ILE A 68 -3.46 -2.02 -9.47
C ILE A 68 -4.90 -2.11 -9.01
N ARG A 69 -5.30 -3.28 -8.51
CA ARG A 69 -6.57 -3.47 -7.81
C ARG A 69 -6.31 -3.62 -6.32
N VAL A 70 -6.86 -2.72 -5.52
CA VAL A 70 -6.68 -2.75 -4.07
C VAL A 70 -7.97 -3.23 -3.41
N PHE A 71 -7.86 -4.24 -2.55
CA PHE A 71 -8.93 -4.63 -1.65
C PHE A 71 -8.74 -3.91 -0.32
N ALA A 72 -9.37 -2.75 -0.18
CA ALA A 72 -9.20 -1.84 0.96
C ALA A 72 -10.27 -1.99 2.06
N PHE A 73 -11.40 -2.63 1.75
CA PHE A 73 -12.51 -2.79 2.69
C PHE A 73 -13.37 -4.01 2.31
N SER A 74 -13.65 -4.91 3.27
CA SER A 74 -14.69 -5.94 3.12
C SER A 74 -15.94 -5.50 3.87
N GLN A 75 -17.13 -5.85 3.36
CA GLN A 75 -18.39 -5.61 4.09
C GLN A 75 -18.46 -6.33 5.45
N GLU A 76 -17.62 -7.34 5.67
CA GLU A 76 -17.47 -8.03 6.95
C GLU A 76 -16.56 -7.29 7.94
N ASN A 77 -15.72 -6.37 7.48
CA ASN A 77 -14.88 -5.53 8.32
C ASN A 77 -15.71 -4.35 8.87
N SER A 78 -16.74 -4.69 9.64
CA SER A 78 -17.54 -3.72 10.37
C SER A 78 -16.64 -2.97 11.35
N ILE A 79 -16.41 -1.69 11.07
CA ILE A 79 -15.98 -0.69 12.06
C ILE A 79 -16.96 -0.72 13.24
N THR A 80 -16.71 -1.57 14.24
CA THR A 80 -17.38 -1.46 15.53
C THR A 80 -16.78 -0.29 16.29
N THR A 81 -17.12 0.92 15.87
CA THR A 81 -17.34 2.10 16.72
C THR A 81 -18.19 3.07 15.93
N ARG A 82 -19.38 3.35 16.48
CA ARG A 82 -20.35 4.34 16.02
C ARG A 82 -19.64 5.65 15.64
N GLY A 83 -19.73 6.06 14.37
CA GLY A 83 -19.44 7.41 13.92
C GLY A 83 -18.14 7.58 13.10
N LYS A 84 -18.34 8.09 11.88
CA LYS A 84 -17.36 8.62 10.93
C LYS A 84 -16.73 7.60 9.98
N ALA A 85 -17.51 7.24 8.95
CA ALA A 85 -16.95 7.01 7.63
C ALA A 85 -16.45 8.36 7.09
N PHE A 86 -15.15 8.49 6.85
CA PHE A 86 -14.60 9.57 6.04
C PHE A 86 -14.32 9.00 4.65
N LEU A 87 -15.17 9.41 3.70
CA LEU A 87 -14.68 9.83 2.39
C LEU A 87 -14.09 11.23 2.55
#